data_AF-A0A7Y2YSC8-F1
#
_entry.id   AF-A0A7Y2YSC8-F1
#
_cell.length_a   1.000
_cell.length_b   1.000
_cell.length_c   1.000
_cell.angle_alpha   90.00
_cell.angle_beta   90.00
_cell.angle_gamma   90.00
#
_symmetry.space_group_name_H-M   'P 1'
#
loop_
_entity.id
_entity.type
_entity.pdbx_description
1 polymer ?
#
loop_
_entity_poly.entity_id
_entity_poly.type
_entity_poly.pdbx_seq_one_letter_code
_entity_poly.pdbx_strand_id
1 'polypeptide(L)'
;MKTTSMLGSLAVLAMGTTLLPPPLAHSQEALLASKSIEVEAVSGMKSESTASLLSLAGTVVPMALGMALMNSGDGGAGSGLGLALFSYGMYFGPATGYWYAGSAGAAWKGVGIRLGISLVATAATAAVCSGGGCEMFGDDSAMPGVAVVGLLALGATAYSLIHDIAGADGEVRRHNAEVAARHRESRLSFVPVVTPRDGGTLGVVATMRF
;
A
#
# COMPACT_ATOMS: atom_id res chain seq x y z
N MET A 1 -29.49 28.44 -21.68
CA MET A 1 -29.16 27.92 -20.34
C MET A 1 -27.68 28.16 -20.09
N LYS A 2 -27.35 28.78 -18.95
CA LYS A 2 -26.03 29.31 -18.61
C LYS A 2 -25.06 28.17 -18.28
N THR A 3 -23.93 28.14 -18.97
CA THR A 3 -22.74 27.33 -18.69
C THR A 3 -21.94 28.00 -17.57
N THR A 4 -21.92 27.40 -16.38
CA THR A 4 -21.03 27.81 -15.29
C THR A 4 -19.93 26.78 -15.10
N SER A 5 -18.77 27.16 -15.63
CA SER A 5 -17.45 26.59 -15.41
C SER A 5 -17.10 26.58 -13.92
N MET A 6 -16.72 25.43 -13.37
CA MET A 6 -16.04 25.30 -12.08
C MET A 6 -14.61 24.84 -12.31
N LEU A 7 -13.74 25.81 -12.58
CA LEU A 7 -12.29 25.71 -12.41
C LEU A 7 -11.98 25.78 -10.91
N GLY A 8 -11.80 24.62 -10.28
CA GLY A 8 -11.31 24.50 -8.91
C GLY A 8 -9.79 24.49 -8.88
N SER A 9 -9.20 25.63 -8.49
CA SER A 9 -7.78 25.85 -8.27
C SER A 9 -7.17 24.85 -7.28
N LEU A 10 -6.27 23.99 -7.75
CA LEU A 10 -5.34 23.25 -6.90
C LEU A 10 -4.18 24.18 -6.52
N ALA A 11 -4.25 24.73 -5.31
CA ALA A 11 -3.16 25.46 -4.69
C ALA A 11 -2.03 24.49 -4.32
N VAL A 12 -0.96 24.49 -5.13
CA VAL A 12 0.33 23.89 -4.79
C VAL A 12 0.97 24.75 -3.71
N LEU A 13 0.95 24.28 -2.46
CA LEU A 13 1.65 24.91 -1.36
C LEU A 13 3.15 24.62 -1.48
N ALA A 14 3.84 25.45 -2.26
CA ALA A 14 5.28 25.58 -2.25
C ALA A 14 5.68 26.63 -1.20
N MET A 15 6.06 26.20 -0.01
CA MET A 15 6.64 27.08 1.02
C MET A 15 7.64 26.29 1.85
N GLY A 16 8.92 26.65 1.70
CA GLY A 16 10.01 26.04 2.45
C GLY A 16 11.40 26.40 1.93
N THR A 17 11.62 27.68 1.62
CA THR A 17 12.95 28.21 1.31
C THR A 17 13.79 28.35 2.58
N THR A 18 14.90 27.60 2.58
CA THR A 18 16.27 28.03 2.95
C THR A 18 16.53 28.55 4.37
N LEU A 19 17.02 27.65 5.23
CA LEU A 19 18.09 27.95 6.18
C LEU A 19 19.26 27.01 5.87
N LEU A 20 20.27 27.52 5.16
CA LEU A 20 21.51 26.81 4.91
C LEU A 20 22.39 26.86 6.17
N PRO A 21 22.75 25.72 6.78
CA PRO A 21 23.82 25.70 7.79
C PRO A 21 25.21 25.89 7.13
N PRO A 22 26.21 26.41 7.86
CA PRO A 22 27.56 26.66 7.34
C PRO A 22 28.29 25.37 6.94
N PRO A 23 29.29 25.47 6.03
CA PRO A 23 30.03 24.31 5.53
C PRO A 23 30.99 23.74 6.58
N LEU A 24 30.61 22.62 7.20
CA LEU A 24 31.47 21.83 8.09
C LEU A 24 32.40 20.94 7.26
N ALA A 25 33.52 21.50 6.81
CA ALA A 25 34.54 20.78 6.04
C ALA A 25 35.29 19.69 6.86
N HIS A 26 35.12 19.63 8.19
CA HIS A 26 35.74 18.61 9.04
C HIS A 26 34.80 17.47 9.46
N SER A 27 33.50 17.56 9.12
CA SER A 27 32.56 16.47 9.40
C SER A 27 32.45 15.47 8.25
N GLN A 28 33.01 15.76 7.06
CA GLN A 28 32.90 14.85 5.91
C GLN A 28 33.74 13.58 6.06
N GLU A 29 34.91 13.61 6.68
CA GLU A 29 35.71 12.39 6.85
C GLU A 29 35.11 11.42 7.88
N ALA A 30 34.55 11.95 8.97
CA ALA A 30 33.79 11.14 9.93
C ALA A 30 32.46 10.63 9.35
N LEU A 31 31.79 11.43 8.51
CA LEU A 31 30.60 10.99 7.79
C LEU A 31 30.93 9.94 6.71
N LEU A 32 32.08 10.04 6.03
CA LEU A 32 32.52 9.06 5.03
C LEU A 32 33.00 7.76 5.69
N ALA A 33 33.64 7.82 6.86
CA ALA A 33 34.03 6.66 7.65
C ALA A 33 32.85 5.99 8.37
N SER A 34 31.82 6.75 8.76
CA SER A 34 30.54 6.21 9.28
C SER A 34 29.69 5.62 8.15
N LYS A 35 29.65 6.25 6.98
CA LYS A 35 28.83 5.83 5.84
C LYS A 35 29.37 4.58 5.15
N SER A 36 30.64 4.21 5.37
CA SER A 36 31.19 2.93 4.90
C SER A 36 30.95 1.75 5.85
N ILE A 37 30.44 1.99 7.08
CA ILE A 37 30.22 0.93 8.09
C ILE A 37 28.72 0.59 8.25
N GLU A 38 27.79 1.41 7.77
CA GLU A 38 26.34 1.21 8.00
C GLU A 38 25.50 0.91 6.74
N VAL A 39 26.14 0.46 5.65
CA VAL A 39 25.43 0.00 4.44
C VAL A 39 25.87 -1.40 4.05
N GLU A 40 26.01 -2.29 5.04
CA GLU A 40 25.56 -3.66 4.80
C GLU A 40 24.04 -3.65 5.02
N ALA A 41 23.33 -3.04 4.06
CA ALA A 41 21.88 -3.11 4.00
C ALA A 41 21.54 -4.60 4.04
N VAL A 42 21.04 -5.08 5.17
CA VAL A 42 20.69 -6.48 5.40
C VAL A 42 19.83 -6.90 4.21
N SER A 43 20.46 -7.66 3.32
CA SER A 43 19.92 -7.97 2.00
C SER A 43 18.56 -8.64 2.20
N GLY A 44 17.49 -8.00 1.73
CA GLY A 44 16.12 -8.50 1.90
C GLY A 44 15.21 -7.67 2.82
N MET A 45 15.70 -6.63 3.51
CA MET A 45 14.79 -5.68 4.18
C MET A 45 14.00 -4.86 3.16
N LYS A 46 12.69 -4.70 3.42
CA LYS A 46 11.75 -3.98 2.56
C LYS A 46 11.41 -2.61 3.15
N SER A 47 11.08 -1.66 2.29
CA SER A 47 10.72 -0.30 2.71
C SER A 47 9.22 -0.18 3.01
N GLU A 48 8.88 0.37 4.19
CA GLU A 48 7.49 0.68 4.59
C GLU A 48 6.85 1.70 3.63
N SER A 49 7.58 2.77 3.30
CA SER A 49 7.08 3.83 2.41
C SER A 49 6.73 3.30 1.01
N THR A 50 7.50 2.33 0.51
CA THR A 50 7.23 1.69 -0.78
C THR A 50 5.96 0.85 -0.73
N ALA A 51 5.71 0.11 0.36
CA ALA A 51 4.51 -0.70 0.51
C ALA A 51 3.23 0.15 0.59
N SER A 52 3.28 1.23 1.37
CA SER A 52 2.19 2.20 1.49
C SER A 52 1.93 2.94 0.18
N LEU A 53 2.98 3.40 -0.52
CA LEU A 53 2.85 4.06 -1.81
C LEU A 53 2.27 3.12 -2.88
N LEU A 54 2.72 1.86 -2.92
CA LEU A 54 2.18 0.85 -3.84
C LEU A 54 0.68 0.60 -3.57
N SER A 55 0.29 0.45 -2.30
CA SER A 55 -1.12 0.27 -1.92
C SER A 55 -1.97 1.45 -2.34
N LEU A 56 -1.50 2.67 -2.07
CA LEU A 56 -2.20 3.89 -2.42
C LEU A 56 -2.32 4.05 -3.95
N ALA A 57 -1.20 3.92 -4.67
CA ALA A 57 -1.18 4.06 -6.12
C ALA A 57 -2.00 2.97 -6.81
N GLY A 58 -1.88 1.72 -6.37
CA GLY A 58 -2.65 0.58 -6.88
C GLY A 58 -4.16 0.70 -6.62
N THR A 59 -4.57 1.53 -5.65
CA THR A 59 -5.99 1.83 -5.37
C THR A 59 -6.46 3.03 -6.18
N VAL A 60 -5.80 4.18 -5.99
CA VAL A 60 -6.26 5.48 -6.49
C VAL A 60 -6.17 5.55 -8.01
N VAL A 61 -5.08 5.06 -8.62
CA VAL A 61 -4.88 5.20 -10.07
C VAL A 61 -5.92 4.40 -10.86
N PRO A 62 -6.13 3.09 -10.62
CA PRO A 62 -7.16 2.34 -11.34
C PRO A 62 -8.58 2.84 -11.04
N MET A 63 -8.87 3.27 -9.81
CA MET A 63 -10.17 3.85 -9.47
C MET A 63 -10.45 5.16 -10.21
N ALA A 64 -9.49 6.09 -10.24
CA ALA A 64 -9.63 7.36 -10.94
C ALA A 64 -9.77 7.15 -12.46
N LEU A 65 -8.96 6.27 -13.04
CA LEU A 65 -9.07 5.90 -14.46
C LEU A 65 -10.43 5.23 -14.76
N GLY A 66 -10.87 4.33 -13.89
CA GLY A 66 -12.16 3.67 -14.01
C GLY A 66 -13.31 4.68 -14.00
N MET A 67 -13.31 5.62 -13.05
CA MET A 67 -14.30 6.70 -12.99
C MET A 67 -14.24 7.63 -14.20
N ALA A 68 -13.05 7.99 -14.67
CA ALA A 68 -12.91 8.82 -15.86
C ALA A 68 -13.51 8.15 -17.10
N LEU A 69 -13.27 6.84 -17.27
CA LEU A 69 -13.82 6.05 -18.37
C LEU A 69 -15.34 5.83 -18.25
N MET A 70 -15.87 5.65 -17.04
CA MET A 70 -17.32 5.57 -16.85
C MET A 70 -18.03 6.90 -17.15
N ASN A 71 -17.36 8.04 -16.91
CA ASN A 71 -17.91 9.37 -17.18
C ASN A 71 -17.71 9.86 -18.62
N SER A 72 -16.89 9.21 -19.44
CA SER A 72 -16.62 9.67 -20.81
C SER A 72 -17.78 9.46 -21.79
N GLY A 73 -18.92 8.92 -21.35
CA GLY A 73 -20.19 8.96 -22.08
C GLY A 73 -20.30 8.03 -23.29
N ASP A 74 -19.23 7.30 -23.63
CA ASP A 74 -19.28 6.24 -24.63
C ASP A 74 -20.01 5.03 -24.03
N GLY A 75 -21.35 5.01 -24.12
CA GLY A 75 -22.24 3.98 -23.58
C GLY A 75 -22.02 2.53 -24.10
N GLY A 76 -20.84 2.23 -24.65
CA GLY A 76 -20.37 0.92 -25.04
C GLY A 76 -19.21 0.40 -24.18
N ALA A 77 -18.18 -0.14 -24.83
CA ALA A 77 -17.06 -0.86 -24.19
C ALA A 77 -16.27 -0.05 -23.12
N GLY A 78 -16.29 1.28 -23.20
CA GLY A 78 -15.67 2.17 -22.21
C GLY A 78 -16.28 2.05 -20.80
N SER A 79 -17.58 1.80 -20.72
CA SER A 79 -18.29 1.60 -19.44
C SER A 79 -17.87 0.30 -18.75
N GLY A 80 -17.74 -0.80 -19.52
CA GLY A 80 -17.31 -2.09 -18.99
C GLY A 80 -15.87 -2.08 -18.48
N LEU A 81 -14.95 -1.50 -19.26
CA LEU A 81 -13.55 -1.34 -18.83
C LEU A 81 -13.42 -0.40 -17.63
N GLY A 82 -14.19 0.70 -17.62
CA GLY A 82 -14.22 1.64 -16.50
C GLY A 82 -14.65 0.98 -15.19
N LEU A 83 -15.74 0.20 -15.23
CA LEU A 83 -16.22 -0.56 -14.08
C LEU A 83 -15.19 -1.62 -13.63
N ALA A 84 -14.56 -2.32 -14.57
CA ALA A 84 -13.53 -3.32 -14.27
C ALA A 84 -12.31 -2.69 -13.58
N LEU A 85 -11.81 -1.55 -14.07
CA LEU A 85 -10.68 -0.83 -13.46
C LEU A 85 -11.04 -0.25 -12.10
N PHE A 86 -12.23 0.31 -11.96
CA PHE A 86 -12.73 0.82 -10.70
C PHE A 86 -12.82 -0.30 -9.65
N SER A 87 -13.41 -1.43 -10.03
CA SER A 87 -13.51 -2.61 -9.18
C SER A 87 -12.13 -3.15 -8.84
N TYR A 88 -11.22 -3.22 -9.82
CA TYR A 88 -9.85 -3.69 -9.59
C TYR A 88 -9.13 -2.84 -8.52
N GLY A 89 -9.16 -1.51 -8.66
CA GLY A 89 -8.55 -0.61 -7.69
C GLY A 89 -9.19 -0.74 -6.30
N MET A 90 -10.52 -0.90 -6.24
CA MET A 90 -11.26 -1.05 -4.99
C MET A 90 -10.96 -2.38 -4.27
N TYR A 91 -10.87 -3.51 -4.98
CA TYR A 91 -10.66 -4.81 -4.32
C TYR A 91 -9.19 -5.15 -4.13
N PHE A 92 -8.38 -4.96 -5.17
CA PHE A 92 -7.00 -5.43 -5.25
C PHE A 92 -5.97 -4.31 -5.01
N GLY A 93 -6.36 -3.04 -5.09
CA GLY A 93 -5.45 -1.92 -4.87
C GLY A 93 -4.69 -2.00 -3.54
N PRO A 94 -5.36 -2.10 -2.37
CA PRO A 94 -4.68 -2.19 -1.09
C PRO A 94 -3.87 -3.48 -0.92
N ALA A 95 -4.25 -4.55 -1.61
CA ALA A 95 -3.57 -5.84 -1.54
C ALA A 95 -2.12 -5.77 -2.08
N THR A 96 -1.82 -4.80 -2.94
CA THR A 96 -0.49 -4.65 -3.54
C THR A 96 0.62 -4.40 -2.52
N GLY A 97 0.40 -3.62 -1.47
CA GLY A 97 1.40 -3.42 -0.41
C GLY A 97 1.62 -4.67 0.43
N TYR A 98 0.56 -5.44 0.71
CA TYR A 98 0.67 -6.71 1.42
C TYR A 98 1.45 -7.75 0.61
N TRP A 99 1.21 -7.83 -0.71
CA TRP A 99 2.02 -8.68 -1.58
C TRP A 99 3.48 -8.24 -1.62
N TYR A 100 3.74 -6.94 -1.70
CA TYR A 100 5.09 -6.40 -1.59
C TYR A 100 5.74 -6.81 -0.25
N ALA A 101 5.02 -6.70 0.87
CA ALA A 101 5.48 -7.15 2.18
C ALA A 101 5.73 -8.67 2.27
N GLY A 102 5.23 -9.47 1.32
CA GLY A 102 5.31 -10.94 1.35
C GLY A 102 4.21 -11.60 2.19
N SER A 103 3.15 -10.85 2.50
CA SER A 103 2.04 -11.26 3.37
C SER A 103 0.78 -11.59 2.55
N ALA A 104 0.91 -12.46 1.55
CA ALA A 104 -0.18 -12.76 0.60
C ALA A 104 -1.48 -13.25 1.28
N GLY A 105 -1.38 -13.98 2.40
CA GLY A 105 -2.55 -14.41 3.17
C GLY A 105 -3.35 -13.24 3.75
N ALA A 106 -2.67 -12.19 4.25
CA ALA A 106 -3.32 -10.98 4.75
C ALA A 106 -3.96 -10.19 3.60
N ALA A 107 -3.29 -10.12 2.44
CA ALA A 107 -3.82 -9.50 1.24
C ALA A 107 -5.17 -10.13 0.79
N TRP A 108 -5.21 -11.47 0.70
CA TRP A 108 -6.43 -12.20 0.32
C TRP A 108 -7.53 -12.10 1.36
N LYS A 109 -7.20 -12.04 2.64
CA LYS A 109 -8.18 -11.79 3.71
C LYS A 109 -8.87 -10.43 3.51
N GLY A 110 -8.11 -9.37 3.24
CA GLY A 110 -8.67 -8.04 2.96
C GLY A 110 -9.59 -8.02 1.73
N VAL A 111 -9.15 -8.66 0.63
CA VAL A 111 -9.96 -8.83 -0.60
C VAL A 111 -11.26 -9.58 -0.28
N GLY A 112 -11.19 -10.68 0.47
CA GLY A 112 -12.34 -11.48 0.87
C GLY A 112 -13.35 -10.71 1.73
N ILE A 113 -12.88 -9.87 2.66
CA ILE A 113 -13.76 -9.00 3.47
C ILE A 113 -14.52 -8.03 2.56
N ARG A 114 -13.83 -7.35 1.63
CA ARG A 114 -14.48 -6.43 0.69
C ARG A 114 -15.50 -7.13 -0.21
N LEU A 115 -15.15 -8.29 -0.76
CA LEU A 115 -16.09 -9.11 -1.55
C LEU A 115 -17.31 -9.53 -0.71
N GLY A 116 -17.09 -9.87 0.57
CA GLY A 116 -18.17 -10.16 1.51
C GLY A 116 -19.09 -8.97 1.76
N ILE A 117 -18.54 -7.77 1.97
CA ILE A 117 -19.32 -6.53 2.10
C ILE A 117 -20.19 -6.31 0.87
N SER A 118 -19.60 -6.43 -0.33
CA SER A 118 -20.31 -6.24 -1.59
C SER A 118 -21.40 -7.29 -1.83
N LEU A 119 -21.14 -8.55 -1.45
CA LEU A 119 -22.13 -9.61 -1.54
C LEU A 119 -23.31 -9.35 -0.59
N VAL A 120 -23.03 -8.97 0.66
CA VAL A 120 -24.06 -8.62 1.65
C VAL A 120 -24.86 -7.40 1.19
N ALA A 121 -24.21 -6.36 0.67
CA ALA A 121 -24.86 -5.19 0.14
C ALA A 121 -25.78 -5.51 -1.06
N THR A 122 -25.31 -6.38 -1.96
CA THR A 122 -26.09 -6.84 -3.12
C THR A 122 -27.30 -7.66 -2.68
N ALA A 123 -27.13 -8.57 -1.72
CA ALA A 123 -28.22 -9.37 -1.17
C ALA A 123 -29.24 -8.50 -0.42
N ALA A 124 -28.78 -7.54 0.38
CA ALA A 124 -29.64 -6.59 1.07
C ALA A 124 -30.42 -5.69 0.10
N THR A 125 -29.76 -5.23 -0.97
CA THR A 125 -30.41 -4.48 -2.05
C THR A 125 -31.48 -5.33 -2.72
N ALA A 126 -31.16 -6.58 -3.11
CA ALA A 126 -32.13 -7.49 -3.71
C ALA A 126 -33.33 -7.77 -2.77
N ALA A 127 -33.10 -7.90 -1.47
CA ALA A 127 -34.15 -8.09 -0.49
C ALA A 127 -35.09 -6.88 -0.40
N VAL A 128 -34.55 -5.65 -0.36
CA VAL A 128 -35.34 -4.41 -0.42
C VAL A 128 -36.17 -4.34 -1.71
N CYS A 129 -35.59 -4.77 -2.83
CA CYS A 129 -36.24 -4.70 -4.13
C CYS A 129 -37.31 -5.77 -4.38
N SER A 130 -37.30 -6.86 -3.60
CA SER A 130 -38.28 -7.95 -3.75
C SER A 130 -39.73 -7.56 -3.41
N GLY A 131 -39.94 -6.42 -2.74
CA GLY A 131 -41.24 -5.95 -2.28
C GLY A 131 -42.05 -5.07 -3.25
N GLY A 132 -41.54 -4.75 -4.44
CA GLY A 132 -42.26 -3.84 -5.35
C GLY A 132 -41.54 -3.37 -6.62
N GLY A 133 -40.34 -3.90 -6.91
CA GLY A 133 -39.49 -3.40 -7.99
C GLY A 133 -38.56 -2.31 -7.50
N CYS A 134 -37.30 -2.36 -7.94
CA CYS A 134 -36.36 -1.26 -7.82
C CYS A 134 -36.01 -0.82 -9.23
N GLU A 135 -36.74 0.16 -9.75
CA GLU A 135 -36.22 0.89 -10.89
C GLU A 135 -35.18 1.87 -10.37
N MET A 136 -33.91 1.65 -10.73
CA MET A 136 -32.78 2.48 -10.28
C MET A 136 -32.91 3.97 -10.70
N PHE A 137 -33.88 4.27 -11.57
CA PHE A 137 -34.19 5.60 -12.11
C PHE A 137 -35.70 5.93 -12.08
N GLY A 138 -36.51 5.15 -11.36
CA GLY A 138 -37.95 5.39 -11.20
C GLY A 138 -38.27 6.19 -9.93
N ASP A 139 -39.45 6.79 -9.88
CA ASP A 139 -39.96 7.59 -8.75
C ASP A 139 -40.52 6.71 -7.61
N ASP A 140 -39.86 5.57 -7.37
CA ASP A 140 -40.36 4.51 -6.50
C ASP A 140 -40.00 4.73 -5.03
N SER A 141 -40.97 4.44 -4.16
CA SER A 141 -40.86 4.53 -2.69
C SER A 141 -39.80 3.62 -2.06
N ALA A 142 -39.18 2.71 -2.82
CA ALA A 142 -38.12 1.82 -2.36
C ALA A 142 -36.71 2.45 -2.38
N MET A 143 -36.54 3.59 -3.07
CA MET A 143 -35.27 4.31 -3.21
C MET A 143 -34.55 4.64 -1.89
N PRO A 144 -35.22 5.07 -0.81
CA PRO A 144 -34.55 5.36 0.46
C PRO A 144 -33.83 4.14 1.06
N GLY A 145 -34.42 2.95 0.92
CA GLY A 145 -33.85 1.71 1.46
C GLY A 145 -32.56 1.32 0.76
N VAL A 146 -32.57 1.33 -0.58
CA VAL A 146 -31.38 1.02 -1.39
C VAL A 146 -30.28 2.06 -1.18
N ALA A 147 -30.62 3.34 -1.07
CA ALA A 147 -29.66 4.40 -0.78
C ALA A 147 -28.94 4.21 0.56
N VAL A 148 -29.68 3.83 1.62
CA VAL A 148 -29.08 3.53 2.93
C VAL A 148 -28.15 2.32 2.86
N VAL A 149 -28.58 1.22 2.22
CA VAL A 149 -27.73 0.03 2.03
C VAL A 149 -26.46 0.36 1.25
N GLY A 150 -26.60 1.13 0.16
CA GLY A 150 -25.47 1.58 -0.66
C GLY A 150 -24.49 2.45 0.12
N LEU A 151 -24.98 3.40 0.92
CA LEU A 151 -24.14 4.25 1.75
C LEU A 151 -23.39 3.45 2.83
N LEU A 152 -24.06 2.50 3.48
CA LEU A 152 -23.44 1.61 4.46
C LEU A 152 -22.37 0.73 3.83
N ALA A 153 -22.64 0.15 2.66
CA ALA A 153 -21.70 -0.67 1.92
C ALA A 153 -20.46 0.12 1.46
N LEU A 154 -20.68 1.34 0.96
CA LEU A 154 -19.61 2.24 0.57
C LEU A 154 -18.76 2.66 1.78
N GLY A 155 -19.40 3.02 2.89
CA GLY A 155 -18.71 3.39 4.13
C GLY A 155 -17.89 2.23 4.71
N ALA A 156 -18.47 1.02 4.75
CA ALA A 156 -17.76 -0.18 5.20
C ALA A 156 -16.58 -0.54 4.29
N THR A 157 -16.75 -0.40 2.97
CA THR A 157 -15.68 -0.63 2.00
C THR A 157 -14.57 0.40 2.16
N ALA A 158 -14.91 1.68 2.26
CA ALA A 158 -13.95 2.77 2.48
C ALA A 158 -13.17 2.59 3.79
N TYR A 159 -13.85 2.23 4.88
CA TYR A 159 -13.21 1.91 6.15
C TYR A 159 -12.22 0.74 6.00
N SER A 160 -12.62 -0.33 5.33
CA SER A 160 -11.74 -1.49 5.06
C SER A 160 -10.52 -1.11 4.21
N LEU A 161 -10.70 -0.28 3.18
CA LEU A 161 -9.60 0.23 2.34
C LEU A 161 -8.57 1.00 3.18
N ILE A 162 -9.04 1.95 3.99
CA ILE A 162 -8.18 2.79 4.83
C ILE A 162 -7.44 1.94 5.86
N HIS A 163 -8.15 1.00 6.50
CA HIS A 163 -7.56 0.09 7.47
C HIS A 163 -6.44 -0.75 6.86
N ASP A 164 -6.64 -1.30 5.66
CA ASP A 164 -5.61 -2.08 4.97
C ASP A 164 -4.40 -1.22 4.56
N ILE A 165 -4.62 -0.02 4.04
CA ILE A 165 -3.52 0.89 3.67
C ILE A 165 -2.69 1.26 4.90
N ALA A 166 -3.34 1.60 6.03
CA ALA A 166 -2.66 1.92 7.27
C ALA A 166 -1.96 0.70 7.92
N GLY A 167 -2.46 -0.51 7.66
CA GLY A 167 -1.90 -1.76 8.18
C GLY A 167 -0.68 -2.28 7.42
N ALA A 168 -0.45 -1.83 6.17
CA ALA A 168 0.62 -2.34 5.32
C ALA A 168 2.02 -2.17 5.95
N ASP A 169 2.27 -1.04 6.62
CA ASP A 169 3.55 -0.78 7.30
C ASP A 169 3.82 -1.79 8.42
N GLY A 170 2.77 -2.21 9.14
CA GLY A 170 2.88 -3.20 10.21
C GLY A 170 3.37 -4.55 9.70
N GLU A 171 2.93 -4.97 8.52
CA GLU A 171 3.35 -6.23 7.90
C GLU A 171 4.78 -6.16 7.37
N VAL A 172 5.21 -5.01 6.83
CA VAL A 172 6.62 -4.81 6.45
C VAL A 172 7.53 -4.85 7.68
N ARG A 173 7.13 -4.20 8.78
CA ARG A 173 7.89 -4.29 10.05
C ARG A 173 7.98 -5.72 10.55
N ARG A 174 6.90 -6.49 10.48
CA ARG A 174 6.91 -7.90 10.86
C ARG A 174 7.86 -8.71 9.96
N HIS A 175 7.80 -8.51 8.64
CA HIS A 175 8.69 -9.17 7.69
C HIS A 175 10.16 -8.84 7.95
N ASN A 176 10.48 -7.55 8.13
CA ASN A 176 11.84 -7.10 8.42
C ASN A 176 12.35 -7.65 9.77
N ALA A 177 11.49 -7.75 10.78
CA ALA A 177 11.83 -8.36 12.06
C ALA A 177 12.13 -9.86 11.91
N GLU A 178 11.35 -10.60 11.11
CA GLU A 178 11.61 -12.01 10.80
C GLU A 178 12.91 -12.21 10.01
N VAL A 179 13.19 -11.33 9.04
CA VAL A 179 14.44 -11.35 8.27
C VAL A 179 15.63 -11.06 9.19
N ALA A 180 15.54 -10.02 10.03
CA ALA A 180 16.57 -9.68 11.00
C ALA A 180 16.84 -10.80 12.02
N ALA A 181 15.80 -11.52 12.46
CA ALA A 181 15.93 -12.69 13.34
C ALA A 181 16.71 -13.81 12.66
N ARG A 182 16.38 -14.16 11.41
CA ARG A 182 17.11 -15.19 10.63
C ARG A 182 18.58 -14.84 10.40
N HIS A 183 18.87 -13.57 10.13
CA HIS A 183 20.26 -13.11 9.99
C HIS A 183 21.04 -13.08 11.31
N ARG A 184 20.37 -12.93 12.47
CA ARG A 184 21.04 -13.08 13.77
C ARG A 184 21.44 -14.51 14.05
N GLU A 185 20.59 -15.47 13.70
CA GLU A 185 20.87 -16.89 13.84
C GLU A 185 21.98 -17.33 12.86
N SER A 186 21.96 -16.80 11.63
CA SER A 186 22.92 -17.17 10.58
C SER A 186 24.19 -16.31 10.56
N ARG A 187 24.75 -15.94 11.72
CA ARG A 187 26.01 -15.18 11.76
C ARG A 187 27.21 -16.11 11.61
N LEU A 188 27.78 -16.12 10.42
CA LEU A 188 29.12 -16.66 10.17
C LEU A 188 30.13 -15.59 10.57
N SER A 189 30.82 -15.80 11.69
CA SER A 189 31.86 -14.88 12.17
C SER A 189 33.22 -15.40 11.73
N PHE A 190 33.95 -14.58 10.96
CA PHE A 190 35.35 -14.83 10.62
C PHE A 190 36.23 -14.01 11.57
N VAL A 191 37.00 -14.68 12.40
CA VAL A 191 37.99 -14.04 13.27
C VAL A 191 39.37 -14.35 12.71
N PRO A 192 40.12 -13.36 12.18
CA PRO A 192 41.51 -13.57 11.81
C PRO A 192 42.32 -13.82 13.08
N VAL A 193 43.06 -14.93 13.11
CA VAL A 193 43.93 -15.28 14.23
C VAL A 193 45.37 -15.12 13.75
N VAL A 194 46.08 -14.17 14.35
CA VAL A 194 47.51 -13.98 14.12
C VAL A 194 48.25 -14.72 15.24
N THR A 195 48.87 -15.85 14.91
CA THR A 195 49.71 -16.59 15.86
C THR A 195 51.15 -16.08 15.80
N PRO A 196 51.69 -15.48 16.88
CA PRO A 196 53.04 -14.90 16.88
C PRO A 196 54.18 -15.94 16.93
N ARG A 197 53.87 -17.24 16.96
CA ARG A 197 54.85 -18.29 17.28
C ARG A 197 55.73 -18.74 16.09
N ASP A 198 55.26 -18.53 14.85
CA ASP A 198 55.91 -19.05 13.63
C ASP A 198 56.26 -17.97 12.58
N GLY A 199 56.42 -16.70 12.99
CA GLY A 199 56.77 -15.62 12.05
C GLY A 199 55.59 -14.97 11.33
N GLY A 200 54.36 -15.11 11.85
CA GLY A 200 53.20 -14.32 11.41
C GLY A 200 52.22 -15.03 10.48
N THR A 201 52.02 -16.34 10.63
CA THR A 201 50.96 -17.07 9.90
C THR A 201 49.59 -16.45 10.18
N LEU A 202 48.92 -15.99 9.12
CA LEU A 202 47.53 -15.51 9.14
C LEU A 202 46.60 -16.71 9.01
N GLY A 203 45.93 -17.08 10.11
CA GLY A 203 44.82 -18.04 10.10
C GLY A 203 43.48 -17.32 10.06
N VAL A 204 42.45 -18.00 9.55
CA VAL A 204 41.05 -17.55 9.67
C VAL A 204 40.29 -18.62 10.43
N VAL A 205 39.71 -18.24 11.57
CA VAL A 205 38.75 -19.10 12.28
C VAL A 205 37.36 -18.67 11.86
N ALA A 206 36.65 -19.56 11.18
CA ALA A 206 35.23 -19.40 10.91
C ALA A 206 34.43 -20.08 12.03
N THR A 207 33.66 -19.30 12.77
CA THR A 207 32.67 -19.81 13.73
C THR A 207 31.28 -19.60 13.15
N MET A 208 30.55 -20.71 12.97
CA MET A 208 29.14 -20.70 12.59
C MET A 208 28.33 -21.01 13.84
N ARG A 209 27.43 -20.10 14.23
CA ARG A 209 26.39 -20.40 15.22
C ARG A 209 25.13 -20.78 14.47
N PHE A 210 24.47 -21.84 14.91
CA PHE A 210 23.14 -22.26 14.51
C PHE A 210 22.19 -22.03 15.68
#